data_AF-A0AAE0FMY5-F1
#
_entry.id   AF-A0AAE0FMY5-F1
#
_cell.length_a   1.000
_cell.length_b   1.000
_cell.length_c   1.000
_cell.angle_alpha   90.00
_cell.angle_beta   90.00
_cell.angle_gamma   90.00
#
_symmetry.space_group_name_H-M   'P 1'
#
loop_
_entity.id
_entity.type
_entity.pdbx_description
1 polymer ?
#
loop_
_entity_poly.entity_id
_entity_poly.type
_entity_poly.pdbx_seq_one_letter_code
_entity_poly.pdbx_strand_id
1 'polypeptide(L)'
;MLHACSTFFRACRGTSKPGAGCRRAEYDPAKRSHEERIDAAFQFASKELLKLLKEDYQLEARLRSIKHYFLLDQGDYLVHFMDIAGEELNKMDKEISVPRLQSLLELALRTSVAASDEHNEDLTCGLEKASIIDQLLSIFTVADDSHPPRAAAKAQFLHGWDTFTLDYVAQWPVSLVLSRTALTKYQLLFRHLFHCKHVERQLGHTWQHHQATRLVSTVGGSLTRAYCLCQRMMHFLQNFEYYMTVEVLEPNWHVMDSRLRAASTVDEVMTCHDEFLDACMKESMLFWPKILRRLEKIKMLCINFVQASQRLIPAVCTHLPRGGEEGPINLTGDRSMKRAREKEALEHARKIAADPTFSESIRQLEEQFHAQLGDLIKMLNMSTHLEPNLASLCARLDFNNFFTE
;
A
#
# COMPACT_ATOMS: atom_id res chain seq x y z
N MET A 1 -26.04 -19.91 -0.61
CA MET A 1 -27.11 -18.98 -0.18
C MET A 1 -28.21 -19.66 0.66
N LEU A 2 -28.88 -20.73 0.19
CA LEU A 2 -29.84 -21.49 1.02
C LEU A 2 -29.24 -22.03 2.33
N HIS A 3 -27.97 -22.44 2.31
CA HIS A 3 -27.26 -22.81 3.54
C HIS A 3 -27.03 -21.62 4.47
N ALA A 4 -26.76 -20.42 3.94
CA ALA A 4 -26.63 -19.19 4.74
C ALA A 4 -27.98 -18.74 5.32
N CYS A 5 -29.09 -18.89 4.58
CA CYS A 5 -30.45 -18.72 5.09
C CYS A 5 -30.81 -19.77 6.15
N SER A 6 -30.43 -21.03 5.98
CA SER A 6 -30.61 -22.10 6.98
C SER A 6 -29.80 -21.82 8.25
N THR A 7 -28.55 -21.35 8.10
CA THR A 7 -27.71 -20.93 9.22
C THR A 7 -28.27 -19.66 9.88
N PHE A 8 -28.80 -18.71 9.11
CA PHE A 8 -29.52 -17.53 9.61
C PHE A 8 -30.75 -17.93 10.43
N PHE A 9 -31.62 -18.82 9.93
CA PHE A 9 -32.78 -19.31 10.69
C PHE A 9 -32.39 -20.18 11.89
N ARG A 10 -31.23 -20.86 11.86
CA ARG A 10 -30.70 -21.61 13.03
C ARG A 10 -30.03 -20.70 14.07
N ALA A 11 -29.35 -19.64 13.64
CA ALA A 11 -28.63 -18.69 14.50
C ALA A 11 -29.58 -17.64 15.11
N CYS A 12 -30.54 -17.13 14.32
CA CYS A 12 -31.57 -16.17 14.74
C CYS A 12 -32.77 -16.81 15.46
N ARG A 13 -32.56 -17.93 16.19
CA ARG A 13 -33.61 -18.73 16.87
C ARG A 13 -34.48 -17.97 17.90
N GLY A 14 -34.38 -16.64 18.01
CA GLY A 14 -35.08 -15.83 19.00
C GLY A 14 -35.96 -14.67 18.51
N THR A 15 -35.81 -14.14 17.28
CA THR A 15 -36.33 -12.77 17.01
C THR A 15 -37.31 -12.58 15.85
N SER A 16 -37.29 -13.38 14.78
CA SER A 16 -38.24 -13.19 13.67
C SER A 16 -39.22 -14.37 13.50
N LYS A 17 -40.49 -14.16 13.87
CA LYS A 17 -41.57 -15.05 13.44
C LYS A 17 -41.79 -14.82 11.94
N PRO A 18 -41.78 -15.84 11.08
CA PRO A 18 -42.23 -15.67 9.71
C PRO A 18 -43.65 -15.12 9.76
N GLY A 19 -43.91 -14.03 9.02
CA GLY A 19 -45.23 -13.38 8.99
C GLY A 19 -46.35 -14.39 8.74
N ALA A 20 -47.57 -14.07 9.20
CA ALA A 20 -48.76 -14.93 9.27
C ALA A 20 -49.31 -15.52 7.94
N GLY A 21 -48.47 -15.70 6.92
CA GLY A 21 -48.80 -16.16 5.57
C GLY A 21 -48.17 -17.50 5.16
N CYS A 22 -47.61 -18.30 6.09
CA CYS A 22 -47.06 -19.61 5.74
C CYS A 22 -48.17 -20.65 5.49
N ARG A 23 -48.88 -20.52 4.36
CA ARG A 23 -49.79 -21.55 3.83
C ARG A 23 -49.02 -22.47 2.88
N ARG A 24 -49.44 -23.74 2.82
CA ARG A 24 -48.85 -24.79 1.97
C ARG A 24 -48.73 -24.30 0.52
N ALA A 25 -47.54 -24.41 -0.07
CA ALA A 25 -47.35 -24.17 -1.50
C ALA A 25 -47.95 -25.36 -2.25
N GLU A 26 -48.94 -25.10 -3.10
CA GLU A 26 -49.54 -26.08 -4.00
C GLU A 26 -49.01 -25.83 -5.40
N TYR A 27 -48.58 -26.89 -6.08
CA TYR A 27 -48.07 -26.80 -7.45
C TYR A 27 -49.24 -26.69 -8.42
N ASP A 28 -49.32 -25.55 -9.11
CA ASP A 28 -50.32 -25.28 -10.16
C ASP A 28 -49.57 -25.07 -11.50
N PRO A 29 -49.73 -25.96 -12.49
CA PRO A 29 -49.05 -25.84 -13.78
C PRO A 29 -49.57 -24.66 -14.62
N ALA A 30 -50.72 -24.07 -14.30
CA ALA A 30 -51.29 -22.92 -15.01
C ALA A 30 -50.99 -21.57 -14.35
N LYS A 31 -50.57 -21.56 -13.07
CA LYS A 31 -50.30 -20.33 -12.31
C LYS A 31 -48.92 -20.37 -11.66
N ARG A 32 -48.12 -19.33 -11.91
CA ARG A 32 -46.83 -19.07 -11.26
C ARG A 32 -46.96 -18.62 -9.79
N SER A 33 -48.06 -18.95 -9.12
CA SER A 33 -48.35 -18.57 -7.73
C SER A 33 -47.33 -19.13 -6.72
N HIS A 34 -46.64 -20.21 -7.07
CA HIS A 34 -45.55 -20.77 -6.29
C HIS A 34 -44.25 -19.96 -6.46
N GLU A 35 -43.95 -19.43 -7.66
CA GLU A 35 -42.81 -18.54 -7.91
C GLU A 35 -42.96 -17.23 -7.11
N GLU A 36 -44.13 -16.59 -7.19
CA GLU A 36 -44.42 -15.35 -6.44
C GLU A 36 -44.23 -15.52 -4.93
N ARG A 37 -44.58 -16.69 -4.38
CA ARG A 37 -44.39 -17.00 -2.96
C ARG A 37 -42.93 -17.23 -2.60
N ILE A 38 -42.17 -17.89 -3.48
CA ILE A 38 -40.73 -18.09 -3.30
C ILE A 38 -40.01 -16.74 -3.32
N ASP A 39 -40.35 -15.88 -4.28
CA ASP A 39 -39.78 -14.54 -4.40
C ASP A 39 -40.11 -13.68 -3.18
N ALA A 40 -41.36 -13.70 -2.71
CA ALA A 40 -41.76 -12.97 -1.51
C ALA A 40 -41.01 -13.46 -0.25
N ALA A 41 -40.84 -14.78 -0.10
CA ALA A 41 -40.09 -15.35 1.01
C ALA A 41 -38.59 -15.02 0.93
N PHE A 42 -38.01 -15.06 -0.27
CA PHE A 42 -36.63 -14.66 -0.53
C PHE A 42 -36.40 -13.18 -0.21
N GLN A 43 -37.25 -12.28 -0.73
CA GLN A 43 -37.16 -10.84 -0.47
C GLN A 43 -37.26 -10.53 1.03
N PHE A 44 -38.18 -11.20 1.74
CA PHE A 44 -38.30 -11.05 3.19
C PHE A 44 -37.01 -11.48 3.91
N ALA A 45 -36.50 -12.68 3.61
CA ALA A 45 -35.27 -13.18 4.24
C ALA A 45 -34.04 -12.31 3.93
N SER A 46 -33.88 -11.88 2.68
CA SER A 46 -32.79 -11.01 2.24
C SER A 46 -32.83 -9.64 2.91
N LYS A 47 -34.03 -9.06 3.07
CA LYS A 47 -34.22 -7.78 3.76
C LYS A 47 -33.91 -7.87 5.25
N GLU A 48 -34.37 -8.92 5.93
CA GLU A 48 -34.08 -9.14 7.35
C GLU A 48 -32.59 -9.41 7.59
N LEU A 49 -31.93 -10.18 6.71
CA LEU A 49 -30.49 -10.40 6.80
C LEU A 49 -29.69 -9.13 6.53
N LEU A 50 -30.08 -8.33 5.54
CA LEU A 50 -29.42 -7.05 5.26
C LEU A 50 -29.57 -6.09 6.43
N LYS A 51 -30.76 -6.03 7.04
CA LYS A 51 -31.03 -5.24 8.24
C LYS A 51 -30.12 -5.68 9.39
N LEU A 52 -30.03 -6.98 9.65
CA LEU A 52 -29.13 -7.55 10.66
C LEU A 52 -27.67 -7.12 10.40
N LEU A 53 -27.19 -7.25 9.17
CA LEU A 53 -25.82 -6.89 8.80
C LEU A 53 -25.51 -5.40 8.98
N LYS A 54 -26.44 -4.53 8.56
CA LYS A 54 -26.26 -3.07 8.61
C LYS A 54 -26.42 -2.51 10.02
N GLU A 55 -27.45 -2.93 10.76
CA GLU A 55 -27.80 -2.38 12.07
C GLU A 55 -27.04 -3.08 13.20
N ASP A 56 -27.18 -4.40 13.33
CA ASP A 56 -26.65 -5.13 14.49
C ASP A 56 -25.15 -5.41 14.39
N TYR A 57 -24.63 -5.63 13.19
CA TYR A 57 -23.21 -5.91 12.95
C TYR A 57 -22.42 -4.74 12.32
N GLN A 58 -23.08 -3.59 12.12
CA GLN A 58 -22.47 -2.35 11.67
C GLN A 58 -21.55 -2.52 10.43
N LEU A 59 -22.02 -3.25 9.42
CA LEU A 59 -21.22 -3.57 8.22
C LEU A 59 -20.56 -2.34 7.58
N GLU A 60 -21.26 -1.21 7.52
CA GLU A 60 -20.74 0.05 6.98
C GLU A 60 -19.56 0.60 7.79
N ALA A 61 -19.60 0.50 9.12
CA ALA A 61 -18.50 0.92 9.98
C ALA A 61 -17.28 0.01 9.78
N ARG A 62 -17.48 -1.30 9.71
CA ARG A 62 -16.40 -2.28 9.47
C ARG A 62 -15.74 -2.11 8.12
N LEU A 63 -16.53 -1.87 7.06
CA LEU A 63 -15.98 -1.53 5.74
C LEU A 63 -15.14 -0.25 5.81
N ARG A 64 -15.58 0.75 6.57
CA ARG A 64 -14.82 1.98 6.79
C ARG A 64 -13.50 1.72 7.51
N SER A 65 -13.48 0.88 8.54
CA SER A 65 -12.24 0.42 9.20
C SER A 65 -11.30 -0.25 8.20
N ILE A 66 -11.82 -1.11 7.31
CA ILE A 66 -11.01 -1.72 6.25
C ILE A 66 -10.44 -0.65 5.30
N LYS A 67 -11.21 0.37 4.91
CA LYS A 67 -10.67 1.50 4.14
C LYS A 67 -9.55 2.21 4.90
N HIS A 68 -9.73 2.51 6.18
CA HIS A 68 -8.72 3.18 7.00
C HIS A 68 -7.40 2.41 7.02
N TYR A 69 -7.46 1.08 7.20
CA TYR A 69 -6.27 0.25 7.35
C TYR A 69 -5.68 -0.25 6.03
N PHE A 70 -6.47 -0.90 5.17
CA PHE A 70 -5.96 -1.52 3.95
C PHE A 70 -5.73 -0.52 2.82
N LEU A 71 -6.54 0.54 2.74
CA LEU A 71 -6.49 1.54 1.66
C LEU A 71 -5.80 2.85 2.06
N LEU A 72 -5.30 2.93 3.31
CA LEU A 72 -4.49 4.03 3.86
C LEU A 72 -5.18 5.40 3.91
N ASP A 73 -6.50 5.43 4.07
CA ASP A 73 -7.26 6.67 4.27
C ASP A 73 -6.85 7.40 5.57
N GLN A 74 -6.57 6.64 6.64
CA GLN A 74 -5.97 7.15 7.88
C GLN A 74 -4.62 6.50 8.11
N GLY A 75 -3.63 6.81 7.26
CA GLY A 75 -2.32 6.15 7.25
C GLY A 75 -1.33 6.57 8.36
N ASP A 76 -1.74 7.33 9.37
CA ASP A 76 -0.84 7.80 10.45
C ASP A 76 -0.31 6.63 11.30
N TYR A 77 -1.16 5.66 11.60
CA TYR A 77 -0.78 4.42 12.29
C TYR A 77 0.31 3.68 11.51
N LEU A 78 0.25 3.70 10.17
CA LEU A 78 1.18 2.94 9.34
C LEU A 78 2.58 3.55 9.41
N VAL A 79 2.68 4.87 9.38
CA VAL A 79 3.95 5.58 9.55
C VAL A 79 4.55 5.22 10.91
N HIS A 80 3.76 5.32 11.98
CA HIS A 80 4.26 4.97 13.31
C HIS A 80 4.66 3.50 13.42
N PHE A 81 3.88 2.57 12.86
CA PHE A 81 4.18 1.15 12.79
C PHE A 81 5.52 0.89 12.07
N MET A 82 5.73 1.49 10.89
CA MET A 82 6.98 1.31 10.12
C MET A 82 8.21 1.77 10.91
N ASP A 83 8.10 2.79 11.75
CA ASP A 83 9.20 3.28 12.59
C ASP A 83 9.56 2.29 13.70
N ILE A 84 8.57 1.76 14.41
CA ILE A 84 8.80 0.87 15.55
C ILE A 84 9.04 -0.59 15.13
N ALA A 85 8.54 -1.00 13.96
CA ALA A 85 8.70 -2.35 13.41
C ALA A 85 9.85 -2.47 12.42
N GLY A 86 10.54 -1.38 12.09
CA GLY A 86 11.59 -1.38 11.07
C GLY A 86 12.71 -2.40 11.33
N GLU A 87 13.16 -2.57 12.58
CA GLU A 87 14.16 -3.59 12.93
C GLU A 87 13.68 -5.01 12.66
N GLU A 88 12.40 -5.30 12.93
CA GLU A 88 11.83 -6.62 12.72
C GLU A 88 11.58 -6.88 11.23
N LEU A 89 11.08 -5.88 10.50
CA LEU A 89 10.79 -5.96 9.07
C LEU A 89 12.07 -6.02 8.20
N ASN A 90 13.21 -5.56 8.70
CA ASN A 90 14.51 -5.70 8.04
C ASN A 90 15.05 -7.14 8.09
N LYS A 91 14.52 -8.01 8.95
CA LYS A 91 14.95 -9.42 9.00
C LYS A 91 14.46 -10.19 7.78
N MET A 92 15.09 -11.34 7.55
CA MET A 92 14.62 -12.29 6.54
C MET A 92 13.33 -12.98 7.02
N ASP A 93 12.45 -13.33 6.10
CA ASP A 93 11.12 -13.91 6.39
C ASP A 93 11.11 -15.01 7.48
N LYS A 94 12.13 -15.88 7.48
CA LYS A 94 12.26 -16.99 8.45
C LYS A 94 12.61 -16.57 9.89
N GLU A 95 13.13 -15.36 10.06
CA GLU A 95 13.62 -14.84 11.35
C GLU A 95 12.63 -13.86 11.99
N ILE A 96 11.55 -13.53 11.28
CA ILE A 96 10.54 -12.57 11.73
C ILE A 96 9.59 -13.23 12.72
N SER A 97 9.37 -12.57 13.85
CA SER A 97 8.36 -12.96 14.83
C SER A 97 7.02 -12.27 14.54
N VAL A 98 6.06 -13.03 14.00
CA VAL A 98 4.68 -12.53 13.79
C VAL A 98 4.03 -12.02 15.08
N PRO A 99 4.14 -12.69 16.25
CA PRO A 99 3.60 -12.16 17.50
C PRO A 99 4.21 -10.80 17.91
N ARG A 100 5.51 -10.59 17.61
CA ARG A 100 6.15 -9.29 17.84
C ARG A 100 5.60 -8.22 16.90
N LEU A 101 5.45 -8.52 15.62
CA LEU A 101 4.84 -7.60 14.66
C LEU A 101 3.40 -7.25 15.06
N GLN A 102 2.62 -8.23 15.53
CA GLN A 102 1.26 -8.01 16.02
C GLN A 102 1.25 -7.07 17.23
N SER A 103 2.14 -7.28 18.21
CA SER A 103 2.26 -6.39 19.38
C SER A 103 2.66 -4.96 19.00
N LEU A 104 3.52 -4.81 17.99
CA LEU A 104 3.94 -3.51 17.47
C LEU A 104 2.80 -2.83 16.69
N LEU A 105 2.03 -3.57 15.91
CA LEU A 105 0.85 -3.06 15.22
C LEU A 105 -0.19 -2.56 16.23
N GLU A 106 -0.51 -3.34 17.27
CA GLU A 106 -1.43 -2.94 18.34
C GLU A 106 -0.94 -1.68 19.07
N LEU A 107 0.36 -1.60 19.34
CA LEU A 107 0.95 -0.39 19.91
C LEU A 107 0.72 0.81 18.99
N ALA A 108 0.97 0.65 17.69
CA ALA A 108 0.83 1.72 16.71
C ALA A 108 -0.61 2.19 16.53
N LEU A 109 -1.58 1.28 16.56
CA LEU A 109 -3.01 1.60 16.50
C LEU A 109 -3.46 2.40 17.74
N ARG A 110 -2.97 2.02 18.93
CA ARG A 110 -3.36 2.68 20.19
C ARG A 110 -2.79 4.08 20.37
N THR A 111 -1.65 4.37 19.75
CA THR A 111 -0.96 5.68 19.86
C THR A 111 -1.29 6.63 18.72
N SER A 112 -2.08 6.20 17.73
CA SER A 112 -2.50 7.00 16.59
C SER A 112 -3.98 7.39 16.66
N VAL A 113 -4.48 8.10 15.63
CA VAL A 113 -5.90 8.44 15.53
C VAL A 113 -6.77 7.18 15.39
N ALA A 114 -6.21 6.06 14.95
CA ALA A 114 -6.88 4.76 14.82
C ALA A 114 -7.39 4.19 16.17
N ALA A 115 -6.92 4.70 17.30
CA ALA A 115 -7.44 4.35 18.62
C ALA A 115 -8.92 4.70 18.80
N SER A 116 -9.46 5.62 17.98
CA SER A 116 -10.86 6.01 18.01
C SER A 116 -11.80 5.09 17.21
N ASP A 117 -11.27 4.16 16.42
CA ASP A 117 -12.06 3.19 15.67
C ASP A 117 -12.53 2.04 16.58
N GLU A 118 -13.84 1.82 16.65
CA GLU A 118 -14.49 0.78 17.45
C GLU A 118 -14.15 -0.65 16.98
N HIS A 119 -13.67 -0.83 15.75
CA HIS A 119 -13.39 -2.13 15.16
C HIS A 119 -11.89 -2.38 14.88
N ASN A 120 -11.01 -1.64 15.56
CA ASN A 120 -9.56 -1.80 15.39
C ASN A 120 -9.01 -3.14 15.92
N GLU A 121 -9.71 -3.79 16.86
CA GLU A 121 -9.31 -5.07 17.47
C GLU A 121 -9.36 -6.24 16.47
N ASP A 122 -10.17 -6.12 15.42
CA ASP A 122 -10.28 -7.14 14.38
C ASP A 122 -9.10 -7.10 13.39
N LEU A 123 -8.24 -6.06 13.46
CA LEU A 123 -7.07 -5.93 12.61
C LEU A 123 -5.91 -6.78 13.15
N THR A 124 -5.38 -7.63 12.28
CA THR A 124 -4.23 -8.50 12.58
C THR A 124 -3.17 -8.38 11.49
N CYS A 125 -2.01 -8.96 11.71
CA CYS A 125 -0.95 -9.01 10.70
C CYS A 125 -0.39 -10.41 10.49
N GLY A 126 0.23 -10.59 9.33
CA GLY A 126 0.85 -11.85 8.93
C GLY A 126 1.97 -11.65 7.92
N LEU A 127 2.54 -12.77 7.48
CA LEU A 127 3.58 -12.82 6.47
C LEU A 127 3.14 -13.74 5.33
N GLU A 128 3.31 -13.26 4.12
CA GLU A 128 3.04 -14.00 2.90
C GLU A 128 4.29 -14.70 2.37
N LYS A 129 4.11 -15.88 1.79
CA LYS A 129 5.24 -16.75 1.39
C LYS A 129 5.95 -16.30 0.11
N ALA A 130 5.41 -15.31 -0.57
CA ALA A 130 5.81 -14.91 -1.92
C ALA A 130 5.76 -13.39 -2.08
N SER A 131 6.57 -12.87 -3.01
CA SER A 131 6.47 -11.48 -3.45
C SER A 131 5.09 -11.20 -4.05
N ILE A 132 4.67 -9.93 -4.11
CA ILE A 132 3.38 -9.57 -4.70
C ILE A 132 3.25 -10.03 -6.16
N ILE A 133 4.33 -9.96 -6.94
CA ILE A 133 4.35 -10.42 -8.34
C ILE A 133 4.15 -11.93 -8.39
N ASP A 134 4.88 -12.69 -7.57
CA ASP A 134 4.80 -14.15 -7.58
C ASP A 134 3.43 -14.63 -7.08
N GLN A 135 2.87 -13.97 -6.06
CA GLN A 135 1.51 -14.22 -5.57
C GLN A 135 0.47 -13.98 -6.67
N LEU A 136 0.53 -12.82 -7.34
CA LEU A 136 -0.39 -12.49 -8.44
C LEU A 136 -0.26 -13.46 -9.61
N LEU A 137 0.96 -13.78 -10.04
CA LEU A 137 1.19 -14.74 -11.12
C LEU A 137 0.65 -16.13 -10.76
N SER A 138 0.84 -16.58 -9.51
CA SER A 138 0.26 -17.83 -9.04
C SER A 138 -1.26 -17.82 -9.13
N ILE A 139 -1.92 -16.73 -8.71
CA ILE A 139 -3.38 -16.58 -8.77
C ILE A 139 -3.86 -16.61 -10.24
N PHE A 140 -3.19 -15.89 -11.14
CA PHE A 140 -3.55 -15.88 -12.55
C PHE A 140 -3.35 -17.23 -13.25
N THR A 141 -2.30 -17.98 -12.89
CA THR A 141 -2.06 -19.31 -13.50
C THR A 141 -3.04 -20.36 -13.01
N VAL A 142 -3.54 -20.26 -11.77
CA VAL A 142 -4.53 -21.20 -11.24
C VAL A 142 -5.91 -20.98 -11.88
N ALA A 143 -6.19 -19.77 -12.38
CA ALA A 143 -7.43 -19.49 -13.11
C ALA A 143 -7.41 -19.99 -14.57
N ASP A 144 -6.26 -20.38 -15.10
CA ASP A 144 -6.07 -20.84 -16.47
C ASP A 144 -5.58 -22.30 -16.48
N ASP A 145 -6.53 -23.26 -16.47
CA ASP A 145 -6.31 -24.73 -16.45
C ASP A 145 -5.42 -25.28 -17.59
N SER A 146 -4.93 -24.42 -18.48
CA SER A 146 -4.23 -24.78 -19.71
C SER A 146 -2.69 -24.80 -19.60
N HIS A 147 -2.10 -24.40 -18.47
CA HIS A 147 -0.64 -24.34 -18.31
C HIS A 147 -0.15 -25.06 -17.02
N PRO A 148 0.90 -25.91 -17.10
CA PRO A 148 1.47 -26.52 -15.90
C PRO A 148 2.02 -25.44 -14.96
N PRO A 149 1.98 -25.66 -13.63
CA PRO A 149 2.51 -24.72 -12.65
C PRO A 149 3.97 -24.44 -12.97
N ARG A 150 4.23 -23.21 -13.42
CA ARG A 150 5.57 -22.75 -13.77
C ARG A 150 6.46 -22.91 -12.54
N ALA A 151 7.62 -23.55 -12.75
CA ALA A 151 8.61 -23.90 -11.74
C ALA A 151 8.69 -22.88 -10.60
N ALA A 152 8.60 -23.38 -9.36
CA ALA A 152 8.73 -22.64 -8.12
C ALA A 152 9.67 -21.45 -8.29
N ALA A 153 9.12 -20.24 -8.08
CA ALA A 153 9.90 -19.02 -8.07
C ALA A 153 11.17 -19.27 -7.24
N LYS A 154 12.34 -18.97 -7.83
CA LYS A 154 13.63 -19.09 -7.14
C LYS A 154 13.48 -18.52 -5.73
N ALA A 155 13.97 -19.23 -4.72
CA ALA A 155 13.97 -18.75 -3.34
C ALA A 155 14.64 -17.36 -3.29
N GLN A 156 13.82 -16.32 -3.36
CA GLN A 156 14.27 -14.95 -3.17
C GLN A 156 14.41 -14.76 -1.67
N PHE A 157 15.53 -14.15 -1.27
CA PHE A 157 15.70 -13.68 0.09
C PHE A 157 14.77 -12.48 0.26
N LEU A 158 13.53 -12.75 0.67
CA LEU A 158 12.51 -11.73 0.93
C LEU A 158 12.68 -11.23 2.37
N HIS A 159 12.69 -9.92 2.51
CA HIS A 159 12.65 -9.26 3.80
C HIS A 159 11.20 -9.08 4.24
N GLY A 160 10.99 -8.76 5.52
CA GLY A 160 9.65 -8.47 6.05
C GLY A 160 8.94 -7.34 5.32
N TRP A 161 9.68 -6.37 4.76
CA TRP A 161 9.12 -5.33 3.90
C TRP A 161 8.43 -5.86 2.64
N ASP A 162 8.84 -7.02 2.16
CA ASP A 162 8.25 -7.64 0.97
C ASP A 162 7.10 -8.56 1.35
N THR A 163 7.13 -9.23 2.51
CA THR A 163 6.17 -10.29 2.90
C THR A 163 5.07 -9.83 3.85
N PHE A 164 5.22 -8.70 4.52
CA PHE A 164 4.24 -8.20 5.48
C PHE A 164 2.86 -7.92 4.85
N THR A 165 1.80 -8.35 5.53
CA THR A 165 0.41 -8.05 5.16
C THR A 165 -0.45 -7.86 6.40
N LEU A 166 -1.55 -7.12 6.25
CA LEU A 166 -2.64 -7.08 7.22
C LEU A 166 -3.60 -8.25 6.97
N ASP A 167 -4.32 -8.67 7.99
CA ASP A 167 -5.49 -9.55 7.90
C ASP A 167 -6.61 -8.97 8.79
N TYR A 168 -7.85 -9.38 8.54
CA TYR A 168 -9.02 -8.87 9.25
C TYR A 168 -9.93 -10.01 9.69
N VAL A 169 -10.24 -10.06 10.98
CA VAL A 169 -11.05 -11.12 11.59
C VAL A 169 -12.55 -10.81 11.39
N ALA A 170 -13.07 -11.14 10.21
CA ALA A 170 -14.50 -11.02 9.94
C ALA A 170 -15.29 -12.18 10.58
N GLN A 171 -16.02 -11.91 11.66
CA GLN A 171 -16.92 -12.89 12.27
C GLN A 171 -18.19 -13.10 11.43
N TRP A 172 -18.83 -14.27 11.57
CA TRP A 172 -20.15 -14.47 10.99
C TRP A 172 -21.16 -13.54 11.66
N PRO A 173 -22.07 -12.86 10.93
CA PRO A 173 -22.39 -13.00 9.50
C PRO A 173 -21.62 -12.05 8.56
N VAL A 174 -20.80 -11.13 9.08
CA VAL A 174 -20.04 -10.14 8.28
C VAL A 174 -19.12 -10.83 7.27
N SER A 175 -18.60 -12.01 7.61
CA SER A 175 -17.78 -12.85 6.72
C SER A 175 -18.46 -13.25 5.39
N LEU A 176 -19.77 -13.05 5.26
CA LEU A 176 -20.49 -13.24 4.00
C LEU A 176 -20.09 -12.19 2.95
N VAL A 177 -19.93 -10.93 3.39
CA VAL A 177 -19.49 -9.82 2.55
C VAL A 177 -17.97 -9.74 2.55
N LEU A 178 -17.37 -9.74 3.75
CA LEU A 178 -15.92 -9.79 3.96
C LEU A 178 -15.39 -11.22 3.85
N SER A 179 -15.57 -11.78 2.66
CA SER A 179 -15.11 -13.12 2.31
C SER A 179 -13.57 -13.19 2.26
N ARG A 180 -13.02 -14.40 2.35
CA ARG A 180 -11.57 -14.62 2.17
C ARG A 180 -11.07 -14.10 0.82
N THR A 181 -11.86 -14.23 -0.24
CA THR A 181 -11.52 -13.70 -1.57
C THR A 181 -11.44 -12.17 -1.56
N ALA A 182 -12.40 -11.50 -0.92
CA ALA A 182 -12.37 -10.04 -0.78
C ALA A 182 -11.17 -9.57 0.06
N LEU A 183 -10.89 -10.25 1.18
CA LEU A 183 -9.73 -9.95 2.02
C LEU A 183 -8.41 -10.12 1.26
N THR A 184 -8.27 -11.16 0.42
CA THR A 184 -7.08 -11.31 -0.43
C THR A 184 -6.91 -10.13 -1.41
N LYS A 185 -8.00 -9.61 -2.02
CA LYS A 185 -7.92 -8.42 -2.87
C LYS A 185 -7.46 -7.19 -2.07
N TYR A 186 -8.00 -6.98 -0.87
CA TYR A 186 -7.54 -5.91 0.03
C TYR A 186 -6.07 -6.07 0.44
N GLN A 187 -5.62 -7.28 0.75
CA GLN A 187 -4.23 -7.57 1.09
C GLN A 187 -3.28 -7.22 -0.06
N LEU A 188 -3.64 -7.55 -1.30
CA LEU A 188 -2.84 -7.21 -2.48
C LEU A 188 -2.74 -5.69 -2.68
N LEU A 189 -3.86 -4.96 -2.55
CA LEU A 189 -3.87 -3.49 -2.59
C LEU A 189 -3.00 -2.90 -1.47
N PHE A 190 -3.19 -3.37 -0.23
CA PHE A 190 -2.41 -2.92 0.91
C PHE A 190 -0.91 -3.17 0.70
N ARG A 191 -0.51 -4.37 0.31
CA ARG A 191 0.90 -4.72 0.07
C ARG A 191 1.53 -3.83 -0.99
N HIS A 192 0.78 -3.49 -2.04
CA HIS A 192 1.26 -2.59 -3.08
C HIS A 192 1.52 -1.17 -2.54
N LEU A 193 0.55 -0.62 -1.81
CA LEU A 193 0.66 0.69 -1.17
C LEU A 193 1.75 0.72 -0.09
N PHE A 194 1.81 -0.32 0.74
CA PHE A 194 2.79 -0.49 1.81
C PHE A 194 4.22 -0.42 1.29
N HIS A 195 4.50 -1.14 0.19
CA HIS A 195 5.83 -1.12 -0.41
C HIS A 195 6.17 0.26 -1.02
N CYS A 196 5.22 0.92 -1.70
CA CYS A 196 5.42 2.30 -2.16
C CYS A 196 5.79 3.22 -0.99
N LYS A 197 5.00 3.15 0.09
CA LYS A 197 5.17 4.01 1.26
C LYS A 197 6.49 3.76 1.97
N HIS A 198 6.91 2.50 2.08
CA HIS A 198 8.23 2.16 2.60
C HIS A 198 9.35 2.83 1.79
N VAL A 199 9.33 2.70 0.46
CA VAL A 199 10.37 3.26 -0.42
C VAL A 199 10.37 4.80 -0.37
N GLU A 200 9.19 5.43 -0.38
CA GLU A 200 9.05 6.88 -0.25
C GLU A 200 9.70 7.36 1.06
N ARG A 201 9.42 6.70 2.17
CA ARG A 201 10.02 7.04 3.46
C ARG A 201 11.53 6.89 3.49
N GLN A 202 12.07 5.81 2.92
CA GLN A 202 13.53 5.61 2.84
C GLN A 202 14.22 6.73 2.05
N LEU A 203 13.61 7.18 0.95
CA LEU A 203 14.07 8.35 0.22
C LEU A 203 13.94 9.63 1.04
N GLY A 204 12.87 9.77 1.83
CA GLY A 204 12.64 10.93 2.69
C GLY A 204 13.73 11.09 3.76
N HIS A 205 14.11 9.98 4.42
CA HIS A 205 15.23 9.95 5.36
C HIS A 205 16.55 10.28 4.66
N THR A 206 16.80 9.70 3.48
CA THR A 206 18.01 9.99 2.69
C THR A 206 18.09 11.45 2.27
N TRP A 207 16.95 12.04 1.87
CA TRP A 207 16.85 13.45 1.53
C TRP A 207 17.15 14.37 2.73
N GLN A 208 16.64 14.05 3.93
CA GLN A 208 16.97 14.78 5.15
C GLN A 208 18.49 14.78 5.42
N HIS A 209 19.14 13.63 5.24
CA HIS A 209 20.60 13.54 5.36
C HIS A 209 21.33 14.36 4.28
N HIS A 210 20.82 14.39 3.04
CA HIS A 210 21.37 15.27 2.00
C HIS A 210 21.32 16.75 2.37
N GLN A 211 20.30 17.21 3.10
CA GLN A 211 20.21 18.61 3.52
C GLN A 211 21.40 19.06 4.37
N ALA A 212 21.94 18.15 5.21
CA ALA A 212 23.12 18.43 6.00
C ALA A 212 24.37 18.64 5.11
N THR A 213 24.43 18.03 3.93
CA THR A 213 25.60 18.08 3.03
C THR A 213 25.71 19.35 2.17
N ARG A 214 24.75 20.29 2.28
CA ARG A 214 24.71 21.53 1.48
C ARG A 214 25.98 22.39 1.55
N LEU A 215 26.72 22.34 2.66
CA LEU A 215 27.97 23.11 2.82
C LEU A 215 29.15 22.52 2.03
N VAL A 216 29.07 21.23 1.68
CA VAL A 216 30.10 20.47 0.98
C VAL A 216 29.73 20.30 -0.50
N SER A 217 28.45 20.38 -0.83
CA SER A 217 27.96 20.24 -2.20
C SER A 217 28.57 21.30 -3.12
N THR A 218 29.31 20.85 -4.11
CA THR A 218 29.78 21.67 -5.22
C THR A 218 28.76 21.63 -6.36
N VAL A 219 28.62 22.75 -7.08
CA VAL A 219 27.79 22.78 -8.30
C VAL A 219 28.35 21.76 -9.29
N GLY A 220 27.51 20.86 -9.77
CA GLY A 220 27.91 19.76 -10.66
C GLY A 220 28.62 18.58 -9.97
N GLY A 221 28.77 18.59 -8.64
CA GLY A 221 29.37 17.49 -7.89
C GLY A 221 28.44 16.27 -7.73
N SER A 222 29.02 15.13 -7.35
CA SER A 222 28.35 13.85 -7.08
C SER A 222 27.17 14.00 -6.09
N LEU A 223 27.33 14.79 -5.02
CA LEU A 223 26.29 15.06 -4.03
C LEU A 223 25.10 15.83 -4.62
N THR A 224 25.37 16.81 -5.48
CA THR A 224 24.31 17.58 -6.16
C THR A 224 23.54 16.68 -7.13
N ARG A 225 24.24 15.80 -7.85
CA ARG A 225 23.62 14.80 -8.72
C ARG A 225 22.74 13.82 -7.92
N ALA A 226 23.25 13.30 -6.81
CA ALA A 226 22.50 12.44 -5.90
C ALA A 226 21.26 13.13 -5.33
N TYR A 227 21.38 14.41 -4.97
CA TYR A 227 20.25 15.23 -4.53
C TYR A 227 19.14 15.34 -5.60
N CYS A 228 19.52 15.68 -6.83
CA CYS A 228 18.58 15.76 -7.95
C CYS A 228 17.92 14.41 -8.23
N LEU A 229 18.69 13.32 -8.21
CA LEU A 229 18.15 11.97 -8.38
C LEU A 229 17.15 11.62 -7.29
N CYS A 230 17.46 11.90 -6.03
CA CYS A 230 16.57 11.69 -4.89
C CYS A 230 15.24 12.42 -5.06
N GLN A 231 15.29 13.69 -5.50
CA GLN A 231 14.08 14.48 -5.76
C GLN A 231 13.22 13.88 -6.88
N ARG A 232 13.84 13.39 -7.95
CA ARG A 232 13.12 12.77 -9.07
C ARG A 232 12.47 11.44 -8.68
N MET A 233 13.19 10.60 -7.93
CA MET A 233 12.65 9.35 -7.38
C MET A 233 11.48 9.60 -6.43
N MET A 234 11.62 10.60 -5.56
CA MET A 234 10.56 11.04 -4.64
C MET A 234 9.33 11.52 -5.41
N HIS A 235 9.52 12.41 -6.38
CA HIS A 235 8.45 12.94 -7.22
C HIS A 235 7.67 11.83 -7.94
N PHE A 236 8.37 10.84 -8.48
CA PHE A 236 7.74 9.67 -9.09
C PHE A 236 6.84 8.93 -8.10
N LEU A 237 7.36 8.54 -6.93
CA LEU A 237 6.60 7.78 -5.93
C LEU A 237 5.42 8.55 -5.38
N GLN A 238 5.59 9.84 -5.09
CA GLN A 238 4.51 10.69 -4.58
C GLN A 238 3.37 10.84 -5.59
N ASN A 239 3.68 11.02 -6.87
CA ASN A 239 2.65 11.08 -7.91
C ASN A 239 1.95 9.74 -8.13
N PHE A 240 2.69 8.64 -8.00
CA PHE A 240 2.15 7.29 -8.11
C PHE A 240 1.25 6.94 -6.91
N GLU A 241 1.68 7.27 -5.69
CA GLU A 241 0.84 7.15 -4.48
C GLU A 241 -0.43 7.99 -4.61
N TYR A 242 -0.30 9.25 -5.01
CA TYR A 242 -1.46 10.13 -5.25
C TYR A 242 -2.43 9.55 -6.28
N TYR A 243 -1.92 8.98 -7.38
CA TYR A 243 -2.76 8.31 -8.37
C TYR A 243 -3.55 7.15 -7.75
N MET A 244 -2.88 6.27 -7.02
CA MET A 244 -3.55 5.12 -6.40
C MET A 244 -4.58 5.57 -5.37
N THR A 245 -4.24 6.48 -4.46
CA THR A 245 -5.16 6.84 -3.36
C THR A 245 -6.27 7.78 -3.81
N VAL A 246 -5.95 8.83 -4.58
CA VAL A 246 -6.89 9.92 -4.90
C VAL A 246 -7.62 9.72 -6.23
N GLU A 247 -6.96 9.17 -7.25
CA GLU A 247 -7.59 9.00 -8.58
C GLU A 247 -8.22 7.62 -8.77
N VAL A 248 -7.76 6.59 -8.05
CA VAL A 248 -8.27 5.22 -8.17
C VAL A 248 -9.13 4.81 -6.98
N LEU A 249 -8.58 4.81 -5.76
CA LEU A 249 -9.25 4.25 -4.59
C LEU A 249 -10.43 5.11 -4.11
N GLU A 250 -10.24 6.43 -3.96
CA GLU A 250 -11.27 7.32 -3.42
C GLU A 250 -12.53 7.42 -4.31
N PRO A 251 -12.43 7.58 -5.65
CA PRO A 251 -13.61 7.65 -6.51
C PRO A 251 -14.39 6.33 -6.54
N ASN A 252 -13.68 5.21 -6.65
CA ASN A 252 -14.29 3.87 -6.63
C ASN A 252 -14.97 3.60 -5.28
N TRP A 253 -14.37 4.04 -4.16
CA TRP A 253 -14.99 3.95 -2.84
C TRP A 253 -16.29 4.75 -2.76
N HIS A 254 -16.31 5.99 -3.28
CA HIS A 254 -17.52 6.82 -3.26
C HIS A 254 -18.67 6.20 -4.06
N VAL A 255 -18.37 5.60 -5.21
CA VAL A 255 -19.36 4.86 -6.01
C VAL A 255 -19.90 3.66 -5.23
N MET A 256 -19.01 2.89 -4.60
CA MET A 256 -19.39 1.73 -3.78
C MET A 256 -20.26 2.16 -2.58
N ASP A 257 -19.85 3.17 -1.80
CA ASP A 257 -20.60 3.66 -0.62
C ASP A 257 -22.01 4.10 -1.01
N SER A 258 -22.14 4.83 -2.12
CA SER A 258 -23.44 5.27 -2.64
C SER A 258 -24.34 4.08 -3.01
N ARG A 259 -23.79 3.08 -3.70
CA ARG A 259 -24.53 1.86 -4.08
C ARG A 259 -24.86 0.99 -2.88
N LEU A 260 -23.97 0.88 -1.91
CA LEU A 260 -24.15 0.10 -0.69
C LEU A 260 -25.27 0.66 0.18
N ARG A 261 -25.39 1.99 0.27
CA ARG A 261 -26.53 2.65 0.93
C ARG A 261 -27.85 2.40 0.22
N ALA A 262 -27.85 2.41 -1.11
CA ALA A 262 -29.03 2.17 -1.93
C ALA A 262 -29.44 0.69 -2.05
N ALA A 263 -28.55 -0.24 -1.71
CA ALA A 263 -28.77 -1.68 -1.83
C ALA A 263 -29.92 -2.17 -0.95
N SER A 264 -30.77 -3.01 -1.55
CA SER A 264 -31.98 -3.58 -0.95
C SER A 264 -31.82 -5.05 -0.57
N THR A 265 -30.81 -5.73 -1.14
CA THR A 265 -30.49 -7.13 -0.90
C THR A 265 -29.02 -7.32 -0.52
N VAL A 266 -28.71 -8.43 0.16
CA VAL A 266 -27.33 -8.79 0.51
C VAL A 266 -26.50 -9.09 -0.74
N ASP A 267 -27.12 -9.65 -1.78
CA ASP A 267 -26.43 -9.96 -3.04
C ASP A 267 -26.01 -8.68 -3.78
N GLU A 268 -26.82 -7.62 -3.75
CA GLU A 268 -26.45 -6.31 -4.28
C GLU A 268 -25.25 -5.72 -3.53
N VAL A 269 -25.19 -5.87 -2.21
CA VAL A 269 -24.05 -5.44 -1.38
C VAL A 269 -22.79 -6.22 -1.74
N MET A 270 -22.88 -7.55 -1.87
CA MET A 270 -21.74 -8.38 -2.25
C MET A 270 -21.25 -8.04 -3.66
N THR A 271 -22.17 -7.85 -4.61
CA THR A 271 -21.85 -7.51 -6.00
C THR A 271 -21.18 -6.15 -6.10
N CYS A 272 -21.73 -5.11 -5.46
CA CYS A 272 -21.12 -3.78 -5.54
C CYS A 272 -19.75 -3.71 -4.87
N HIS A 273 -19.55 -4.49 -3.79
CA HIS A 273 -18.26 -4.60 -3.10
C HIS A 273 -17.21 -5.33 -3.94
N ASP A 274 -17.59 -6.42 -4.61
CA ASP A 274 -16.70 -7.18 -5.47
C ASP A 274 -16.28 -6.38 -6.72
N GLU A 275 -17.25 -5.70 -7.35
CA GLU A 275 -17.00 -4.78 -8.47
C GLU A 275 -16.06 -3.63 -8.08
N PHE A 276 -16.23 -3.07 -6.88
CA PHE A 276 -15.32 -2.06 -6.33
C PHE A 276 -13.88 -2.57 -6.22
N LEU A 277 -13.71 -3.75 -5.63
CA LEU A 277 -12.38 -4.35 -5.46
C LEU A 277 -11.73 -4.66 -6.80
N ASP A 278 -12.49 -5.19 -7.77
CA ASP A 278 -11.96 -5.50 -9.10
C ASP A 278 -11.56 -4.26 -9.88
N ALA A 279 -12.35 -3.18 -9.80
CA ALA A 279 -11.99 -1.89 -10.37
C ALA A 279 -10.69 -1.36 -9.76
N CYS A 280 -10.58 -1.35 -8.42
CA CYS A 280 -9.38 -0.89 -7.72
C CYS A 280 -8.14 -1.71 -8.08
N MET A 281 -8.25 -3.03 -8.15
CA MET A 281 -7.14 -3.93 -8.52
C MET A 281 -6.68 -3.70 -9.96
N LYS A 282 -7.63 -3.53 -10.89
CA LYS A 282 -7.34 -3.30 -12.31
C LYS A 282 -6.69 -1.94 -12.54
N GLU A 283 -7.28 -0.88 -11.98
CA GLU A 283 -6.81 0.50 -12.13
C GLU A 283 -5.49 0.74 -11.37
N SER A 284 -5.24 0.05 -10.26
CA SER A 284 -3.92 0.08 -9.57
C SER A 284 -2.82 -0.71 -10.29
N MET A 285 -3.03 -1.11 -11.55
CA MET A 285 -2.05 -1.80 -12.41
C MET A 285 -1.60 -3.19 -11.91
N LEU A 286 -2.29 -3.79 -10.93
CA LEU A 286 -1.94 -5.11 -10.39
C LEU A 286 -2.20 -6.23 -11.40
N PHE A 287 -3.15 -6.04 -12.31
CA PHE A 287 -3.49 -6.99 -13.38
C PHE A 287 -2.59 -6.88 -14.62
N TRP A 288 -1.51 -6.08 -14.55
CA TRP A 288 -0.67 -5.74 -15.69
C TRP A 288 0.78 -6.16 -15.42
N PRO A 289 1.13 -7.46 -15.55
CA PRO A 289 2.42 -7.99 -15.06
C PRO A 289 3.66 -7.31 -15.66
N LYS A 290 3.56 -6.79 -16.88
CA LYS A 290 4.66 -6.05 -17.53
C LYS A 290 4.90 -4.69 -16.86
N ILE A 291 3.81 -3.95 -16.57
CA ILE A 291 3.86 -2.65 -15.90
C ILE A 291 4.29 -2.84 -14.45
N LEU A 292 3.68 -3.80 -13.75
CA LEU A 292 4.01 -4.10 -12.36
C LEU A 292 5.49 -4.46 -12.16
N ARG A 293 6.07 -5.33 -13.03
CA ARG A 293 7.52 -5.64 -12.99
C ARG A 293 8.41 -4.41 -13.15
N ARG A 294 7.96 -3.41 -13.90
CA ARG A 294 8.71 -2.18 -14.15
C ARG A 294 8.59 -1.23 -12.95
N LEU A 295 7.41 -1.10 -12.36
CA LEU A 295 7.20 -0.41 -11.09
C LEU A 295 8.10 -0.98 -9.99
N GLU A 296 8.09 -2.30 -9.80
CA GLU A 296 8.93 -2.97 -8.79
C GLU A 296 10.42 -2.78 -9.07
N LYS A 297 10.85 -2.80 -10.34
CA LYS A 297 12.24 -2.49 -10.69
C LYS A 297 12.62 -1.03 -10.38
N ILE A 298 11.72 -0.08 -10.61
CA ILE A 298 11.94 1.33 -10.24
C ILE A 298 12.06 1.49 -8.72
N LYS A 299 11.18 0.85 -7.95
CA LYS A 299 11.24 0.84 -6.48
C LYS A 299 12.56 0.23 -5.97
N MET A 300 13.00 -0.87 -6.56
CA MET A 300 14.30 -1.48 -6.28
C MET A 300 15.48 -0.54 -6.56
N LEU A 301 15.44 0.22 -7.68
CA LEU A 301 16.46 1.24 -7.98
C LEU A 301 16.47 2.36 -6.93
N CYS A 302 15.31 2.75 -6.40
CA CYS A 302 15.22 3.72 -5.31
C CYS A 302 15.87 3.19 -4.03
N ILE A 303 15.62 1.94 -3.65
CA ILE A 303 16.26 1.31 -2.48
C ILE A 303 17.77 1.18 -2.68
N ASN A 304 18.23 0.78 -3.86
CA ASN A 304 19.67 0.73 -4.18
C ASN A 304 20.33 2.11 -4.08
N PHE A 305 19.63 3.17 -4.50
CA PHE A 305 20.09 4.55 -4.32
C PHE A 305 20.18 4.94 -2.84
N VAL A 306 19.19 4.59 -2.04
CA VAL A 306 19.21 4.82 -0.57
C VAL A 306 20.43 4.12 0.05
N GLN A 307 20.67 2.85 -0.28
CA GLN A 307 21.82 2.10 0.25
C GLN A 307 23.16 2.68 -0.18
N ALA A 308 23.30 3.10 -1.45
CA ALA A 308 24.51 3.78 -1.93
C ALA A 308 24.74 5.10 -1.18
N SER A 309 23.67 5.85 -0.92
CA SER A 309 23.68 7.12 -0.22
C SER A 309 24.01 6.98 1.28
N GLN A 310 23.49 5.95 1.93
CA GLN A 310 23.75 5.63 3.35
C GLN A 310 25.22 5.30 3.63
N ARG A 311 25.99 4.85 2.64
CA ARG A 311 27.43 4.56 2.82
C ARG A 311 28.26 5.84 2.91
N LEU A 312 27.94 6.85 2.12
CA LEU A 312 28.76 8.05 1.98
C LEU A 312 28.25 9.22 2.82
N ILE A 313 26.94 9.49 2.82
CA ILE A 313 26.39 10.73 3.39
C ILE A 313 26.64 10.83 4.90
N PRO A 314 26.42 9.80 5.72
CA PRO A 314 26.73 9.87 7.15
C PRO A 314 28.21 10.16 7.42
N ALA A 315 29.12 9.57 6.62
CA ALA A 315 30.56 9.81 6.74
C ALA A 315 30.94 11.26 6.38
N VAL A 316 30.27 11.87 5.41
CA VAL A 316 30.45 13.31 5.13
C VAL A 316 29.92 14.15 6.30
N CYS A 317 28.75 13.78 6.84
CA CYS A 317 28.10 14.50 7.93
C CYS A 317 28.85 14.46 9.26
N THR A 318 29.60 13.39 9.56
CA THR A 318 30.42 13.31 10.79
C THR A 318 31.56 14.32 10.82
N HIS A 319 32.02 14.77 9.65
CA HIS A 319 33.10 15.76 9.53
C HIS A 319 32.58 17.18 9.32
N LEU A 320 31.26 17.38 9.26
CA LEU A 320 30.69 18.71 9.15
C LEU A 320 30.66 19.41 10.51
N PRO A 321 31.05 20.69 10.60
CA PRO A 321 30.88 21.46 11.82
C PRO A 321 29.39 21.54 12.18
N ARG A 322 29.01 20.98 13.33
CA ARG A 322 27.65 21.11 13.87
C ARG A 322 27.45 22.55 14.35
N GLY A 323 26.65 23.32 13.63
CA GLY A 323 26.23 24.65 14.08
C GLY A 323 25.31 24.51 15.29
N GLY A 324 25.85 24.62 16.50
CA GLY A 324 25.03 24.55 17.73
C GLY A 324 25.76 24.50 19.07
N GLU A 325 27.04 24.11 19.14
CA GLU A 325 27.77 24.14 20.42
C GLU A 325 28.48 25.48 20.61
N GLU A 326 27.72 26.49 21.06
CA GLU A 326 28.28 27.70 21.66
C GLU A 326 28.78 27.37 23.07
N GLY A 327 29.98 26.79 23.16
CA GLY A 327 30.76 26.81 24.41
C GLY A 327 31.12 28.24 24.81
N PRO A 328 31.37 28.51 26.11
CA PRO A 328 31.59 29.85 26.64
C PRO A 328 32.72 30.58 25.90
N ILE A 329 32.42 31.81 25.48
CA ILE A 329 33.27 32.66 24.65
C ILE A 329 34.54 33.05 25.44
N ASN A 330 35.67 32.42 25.12
CA ASN A 330 36.99 32.86 25.55
C ASN A 330 37.73 33.60 24.41
N LEU A 331 38.65 34.48 24.82
CA LEU A 331 39.19 35.64 24.10
C LEU A 331 39.82 35.34 22.72
N THR A 332 39.60 36.28 21.80
CA THR A 332 40.13 36.59 20.45
C THR A 332 41.15 35.67 19.74
N GLY A 333 42.06 34.97 20.42
CA GLY A 333 42.96 33.97 19.81
C GLY A 333 42.24 32.67 19.41
N ASP A 334 41.16 32.31 20.10
CA ASP A 334 40.45 31.03 19.89
C ASP A 334 39.60 31.02 18.60
N ARG A 335 39.16 32.20 18.14
CA ARG A 335 38.34 32.34 16.92
C ARG A 335 39.09 32.02 15.63
N SER A 336 40.38 32.35 15.56
CA SER A 336 41.21 32.06 14.38
C SER A 336 41.49 30.56 14.28
N MET A 337 41.83 29.92 15.41
CA MET A 337 42.02 28.48 15.50
C MET A 337 40.72 27.70 15.23
N LYS A 338 39.58 28.15 15.74
CA LYS A 338 38.26 27.57 15.44
C LYS A 338 37.94 27.63 13.94
N ARG A 339 38.14 28.78 13.29
CA ARG A 339 37.94 28.93 11.84
C ARG A 339 38.87 28.05 11.01
N ALA A 340 40.13 27.88 11.44
CA ALA A 340 41.08 26.99 10.78
C ALA A 340 40.61 25.52 10.86
N ARG A 341 40.20 25.07 12.05
CA ARG A 341 39.65 23.71 12.26
C ARG A 341 38.38 23.46 11.45
N GLU A 342 37.45 24.42 11.41
CA GLU A 342 36.23 24.33 10.59
C GLU A 342 36.56 24.20 9.09
N LYS A 343 37.56 24.97 8.62
CA LYS A 343 38.02 24.91 7.23
C LYS A 343 38.67 23.57 6.88
N GLU A 344 39.52 23.04 7.77
CA GLU A 344 40.13 21.71 7.62
C GLU A 344 39.07 20.60 7.60
N ALA A 345 38.10 20.66 8.50
CA ALA A 345 36.99 19.70 8.56
C ALA A 345 36.13 19.71 7.28
N LEU A 346 35.82 20.91 6.75
CA LEU A 346 35.14 21.07 5.47
C LEU A 346 35.97 20.51 4.30
N GLU A 347 37.28 20.69 4.31
CA GLU A 347 38.15 20.14 3.27
C GLU A 347 38.20 18.61 3.30
N HIS A 348 38.26 18.02 4.51
CA HIS A 348 38.17 16.58 4.70
C HIS A 348 36.82 16.03 4.22
N ALA A 349 35.71 16.69 4.58
CA ALA A 349 34.37 16.33 4.13
C ALA A 349 34.24 16.41 2.60
N ARG A 350 34.87 17.40 1.94
CA ARG A 350 34.91 17.51 0.47
C ARG A 350 35.69 16.38 -0.18
N LYS A 351 36.80 15.94 0.41
CA LYS A 351 37.59 14.80 -0.10
C LYS A 351 36.78 13.51 -0.04
N ILE A 352 36.04 13.28 1.05
CA ILE A 352 35.13 12.13 1.17
C ILE A 352 34.00 12.24 0.13
N ALA A 353 33.36 13.41 0.01
CA ALA A 353 32.29 13.64 -0.95
C ALA A 353 32.71 13.42 -2.42
N ALA A 354 33.99 13.61 -2.73
CA ALA A 354 34.58 13.41 -4.05
C ALA A 354 34.93 11.94 -4.36
N ASP A 355 34.36 10.97 -3.63
CA ASP A 355 34.56 9.54 -3.89
C ASP A 355 34.13 9.16 -5.33
N PRO A 356 35.05 8.69 -6.18
CA PRO A 356 34.75 8.32 -7.56
C PRO A 356 33.81 7.11 -7.65
N THR A 357 33.84 6.21 -6.66
CA THR A 357 33.00 5.00 -6.67
C THR A 357 31.53 5.36 -6.44
N PHE A 358 31.26 6.26 -5.50
CA PHE A 358 29.93 6.83 -5.28
C PHE A 358 29.46 7.61 -6.50
N SER A 359 30.30 8.47 -7.08
CA SER A 359 29.92 9.27 -8.25
C SER A 359 29.49 8.40 -9.44
N GLU A 360 30.23 7.33 -9.70
CA GLU A 360 29.89 6.39 -10.78
C GLU A 360 28.63 5.58 -10.45
N SER A 361 28.46 5.14 -9.20
CA SER A 361 27.26 4.44 -8.76
C SER A 361 25.99 5.29 -8.93
N ILE A 362 26.03 6.56 -8.53
CA ILE A 362 24.89 7.49 -8.70
C ILE A 362 24.61 7.73 -10.19
N ARG A 363 25.64 7.87 -11.02
CA ARG A 363 25.47 8.02 -12.48
C ARG A 363 24.75 6.82 -13.09
N GLN A 364 25.19 5.60 -12.76
CA GLN A 364 24.58 4.37 -13.26
C GLN A 364 23.13 4.21 -12.78
N LEU A 365 22.85 4.52 -11.50
CA LEU A 365 21.50 4.45 -10.95
C LEU A 365 20.57 5.46 -11.62
N GLU A 366 21.07 6.67 -11.91
CA GLU A 366 20.29 7.68 -12.63
C GLU A 366 19.94 7.23 -14.06
N GLU A 367 20.93 6.76 -14.83
CA GLU A 367 20.72 6.28 -16.20
C GLU A 367 19.72 5.11 -16.23
N GLN A 368 19.85 4.16 -15.29
CA GLN A 368 18.92 3.04 -15.18
C GLN A 368 17.51 3.49 -14.77
N PHE A 369 17.40 4.43 -13.84
CA PHE A 369 16.12 4.97 -13.38
C PHE A 369 15.40 5.69 -14.54
N HIS A 370 16.08 6.53 -15.32
CA HIS A 370 15.47 7.20 -16.48
C HIS A 370 15.05 6.22 -17.55
N ALA A 371 15.87 5.20 -17.84
CA ALA A 371 15.50 4.18 -18.82
C ALA A 371 14.24 3.41 -18.39
N GLN A 372 14.15 3.01 -17.11
CA GLN A 372 12.95 2.30 -16.61
C GLN A 372 11.71 3.21 -16.56
N LEU A 373 11.87 4.47 -16.16
CA LEU A 373 10.77 5.42 -16.10
C LEU A 373 10.26 5.79 -17.49
N GLY A 374 11.16 6.02 -18.45
CA GLY A 374 10.80 6.28 -19.85
C GLY A 374 10.07 5.09 -20.48
N ASP A 375 10.55 3.86 -20.25
CA ASP A 375 9.85 2.64 -20.67
C ASP A 375 8.45 2.55 -20.05
N LEU A 376 8.33 2.82 -18.75
CA LEU A 376 7.06 2.82 -18.01
C LEU A 376 6.07 3.81 -18.62
N ILE A 377 6.47 5.07 -18.82
CA ILE A 377 5.63 6.12 -19.41
C ILE A 377 5.18 5.70 -20.82
N LYS A 378 6.07 5.12 -21.64
CA LYS A 378 5.70 4.60 -22.97
C LYS A 378 4.64 3.50 -22.88
N MET A 379 4.81 2.53 -21.98
CA MET A 379 3.82 1.47 -21.79
C MET A 379 2.48 2.01 -21.27
N LEU A 380 2.51 2.97 -20.34
CA LEU A 380 1.30 3.62 -19.83
C LEU A 380 0.58 4.39 -20.94
N ASN A 381 1.31 5.17 -21.75
CA ASN A 381 0.76 5.91 -22.89
C ASN A 381 0.09 5.00 -23.93
N MET A 382 0.70 3.86 -24.28
CA MET A 382 0.07 2.85 -25.15
C MET A 382 -1.21 2.25 -24.57
N SER A 383 -1.39 2.38 -23.25
CA SER A 383 -2.47 1.80 -22.48
C SER A 383 -3.53 2.80 -22.05
N THR A 384 -3.34 4.09 -22.35
CA THR A 384 -4.27 5.19 -21.97
C THR A 384 -5.67 5.03 -22.53
N HIS A 385 -5.83 4.35 -23.66
CA HIS A 385 -7.14 4.02 -24.22
C HIS A 385 -7.99 3.13 -23.30
N LEU A 386 -7.35 2.41 -22.37
CA LEU A 386 -8.04 1.47 -21.48
C LEU A 386 -8.59 2.18 -20.23
N GLU A 387 -7.93 3.23 -19.74
CA GLU A 387 -8.34 3.95 -18.53
C GLU A 387 -7.96 5.45 -18.62
N PRO A 388 -8.92 6.39 -18.51
CA PRO A 388 -8.66 7.83 -18.68
C PRO A 388 -7.75 8.40 -17.57
N ASN A 389 -7.79 7.82 -16.37
CA ASN A 389 -6.98 8.24 -15.22
C ASN A 389 -5.47 8.03 -15.49
N LEU A 390 -5.11 7.07 -16.35
CA LEU A 390 -3.71 6.82 -16.71
C LEU A 390 -3.10 7.99 -17.50
N ALA A 391 -3.89 8.69 -18.31
CA ALA A 391 -3.40 9.86 -19.05
C ALA A 391 -3.04 11.01 -18.11
N SER A 392 -3.84 11.23 -17.05
CA SER A 392 -3.53 12.20 -15.97
C SER A 392 -2.20 11.85 -15.30
N LEU A 393 -2.01 10.58 -14.93
CA LEU A 393 -0.77 10.11 -14.33
C LEU A 393 0.42 10.33 -15.28
N CYS A 394 0.32 9.94 -16.55
CA CYS A 394 1.39 10.14 -17.53
C CYS A 394 1.80 11.62 -17.66
N ALA A 395 0.81 12.53 -17.72
CA ALA A 395 1.08 13.97 -17.79
C ALA A 395 1.78 14.50 -16.53
N ARG A 396 1.46 13.96 -15.35
CA ARG A 396 2.12 14.33 -14.09
C ARG A 396 3.53 13.75 -13.98
N LEU A 397 3.75 12.52 -14.45
CA LEU A 397 5.05 11.85 -14.43
C LEU A 397 6.03 12.45 -15.44
N ASP A 398 5.54 12.94 -16.58
CA ASP A 398 6.33 13.61 -17.61
C ASP A 398 6.29 15.14 -17.46
N PHE A 399 6.60 15.63 -16.26
CA PHE A 399 6.68 17.06 -16.02
C PHE A 399 7.75 17.71 -16.92
N ASN A 400 7.35 18.69 -17.72
CA ASN A 400 8.15 19.37 -18.74
C ASN A 400 8.58 18.54 -19.96
N ASN A 401 7.86 17.48 -20.34
CA ASN A 401 8.16 16.74 -21.57
C ASN A 401 9.60 16.19 -21.60
N PHE A 402 10.16 15.87 -20.43
CA PHE A 402 11.54 15.39 -20.30
C PHE A 402 11.70 14.00 -20.92
N PHE A 403 10.64 13.20 -20.94
CA PHE A 403 10.64 11.84 -21.45
C PHE A 403 9.94 11.68 -22.81
N THR A 404 9.24 12.70 -23.29
CA THR A 404 8.75 12.78 -24.67
C THR A 404 9.88 13.13 -25.63
N GLU A 405 10.37 12.14 -26.35
CA GLU A 405 10.96 12.31 -27.70
C GLU A 405 9.98 11.81 -28.75
#